data_AF-A0A2V7RWF7-F1
#
_entry.id   AF-A0A2V7RWF7-F1
#
_cell.length_a   1.000
_cell.length_b   1.000
_cell.length_c   1.000
_cell.angle_alpha   90.00
_cell.angle_beta   90.00
_cell.angle_gamma   90.00
#
_symmetry.space_group_name_H-M   'P 1'
#
loop_
_entity.id
_entity.type
_entity.pdbx_description
1 polymer ?
#
loop_
_entity_poly.entity_id
_entity_poly.type
_entity_poly.pdbx_seq_one_letter_code
_entity_poly.pdbx_strand_id
1 'polypeptide(L)'
;MRLFVKAGRAHQLYLPNNPIYKGALDALRAGFSAIWARTDELPLTFSETEICWFEQVVLSEPSKSADSLSWMFFKDGVRELKLLKGFEDKEVVALLSILQRARKASPDEDDLLTMLWEADFAYARYRYQDLGMDAAAPIADSGPKADVTREQVEQVTHTAVTESQASGIVNLSDFDATLYFLDDNEIEYLHGEISREYADDLRSRVSSTLLDIFEQQGKGDIRREILELMELFDQLRPIALGTVFSWLTRMHNPRVRPLLEAAAERLASLNTTELVRLILAQEREVALEAIRRAGSLKTPAAVQSLSKILAGSDVELRQLAVSALTEIGSPSALQALERGVEDSDREVRISAVRAFTTRQYKLVLPRVDAVVKGKTIREADLTEKMAFFEAFGTLSGEGGVEYLDSVLNGKGFLGRREDSELRACAAIALGRISSPKATEVLRKSSSEKDVVVRNAVNRALRGAIT
;
A
#
# COMPACT_ATOMS: atom_id res chain seq x y z
N MET A 1 28.99 9.52 35.00
CA MET A 1 29.69 8.57 34.09
C MET A 1 29.94 7.18 34.67
N ARG A 2 30.56 6.99 35.85
CA ARG A 2 30.78 5.63 36.40
C ARG A 2 29.50 4.79 36.57
N LEU A 3 28.41 5.42 37.04
CA LEU A 3 27.09 4.77 37.12
C LEU A 3 26.56 4.37 35.75
N PHE A 4 26.83 5.17 34.72
CA PHE A 4 26.41 4.91 33.34
C PHE A 4 27.14 3.68 32.78
N VAL A 5 28.46 3.60 33.00
CA VAL A 5 29.26 2.40 32.65
C VAL A 5 28.75 1.16 33.39
N LYS A 6 28.46 1.29 34.70
CA LYS A 6 27.93 0.18 35.51
C LYS A 6 26.57 -0.29 35.02
N ALA A 7 25.67 0.64 34.69
CA ALA A 7 24.35 0.33 34.14
C ALA A 7 24.46 -0.31 32.75
N GLY A 8 25.36 0.18 31.88
CA GLY A 8 25.62 -0.45 30.58
C GLY A 8 26.17 -1.87 30.69
N ARG A 9 27.09 -2.13 31.64
CA ARG A 9 27.55 -3.50 31.94
C ARG A 9 26.45 -4.37 32.51
N ALA A 10 25.61 -3.82 33.40
CA ALA A 10 24.50 -4.58 33.97
C ALA A 10 23.45 -4.92 32.90
N HIS A 11 23.16 -3.99 31.98
CA HIS A 11 22.28 -4.20 30.83
C HIS A 11 22.81 -5.27 29.88
N GLN A 12 24.13 -5.37 29.75
CA GLN A 12 24.78 -6.40 28.95
C GLN A 12 24.72 -7.79 29.58
N LEU A 13 24.88 -7.88 30.90
CA LEU A 13 25.11 -9.16 31.60
C LEU A 13 23.85 -9.76 32.22
N TYR A 14 22.80 -8.97 32.42
CA TYR A 14 21.62 -9.38 33.17
C TYR A 14 20.33 -8.98 32.47
N LEU A 15 19.32 -9.84 32.56
CA LEU A 15 17.97 -9.60 32.05
C LEU A 15 17.26 -8.45 32.81
N PRO A 16 16.25 -7.78 32.20
CA PRO A 16 15.59 -6.61 32.78
C PRO A 16 14.90 -6.82 34.13
N ASN A 17 14.54 -8.07 34.45
CA ASN A 17 13.93 -8.43 35.73
C ASN A 17 14.95 -8.66 36.85
N ASN A 18 16.25 -8.75 36.54
CA ASN A 18 17.31 -9.06 37.49
C ASN A 18 17.51 -7.92 38.51
N PRO A 19 17.60 -8.22 39.83
CA PRO A 19 17.80 -7.21 40.86
C PRO A 19 19.08 -6.37 40.68
N ILE A 20 20.16 -6.94 40.15
CA ILE A 20 21.42 -6.24 39.86
C ILE A 20 21.23 -5.24 38.72
N TYR A 21 20.47 -5.61 37.68
CA TYR A 21 20.13 -4.72 36.58
C TYR A 21 19.25 -3.56 37.05
N LYS A 22 18.13 -3.87 37.74
CA LYS A 22 17.22 -2.87 38.29
C LYS A 22 17.95 -1.92 39.23
N GLY A 23 18.74 -2.45 40.17
CA GLY A 23 19.52 -1.63 41.10
C GLY A 23 20.58 -0.76 40.41
N ALA A 24 21.20 -1.23 39.32
CA ALA A 24 22.13 -0.41 38.55
C ALA A 24 21.43 0.70 37.77
N LEU A 25 20.24 0.43 37.22
CA LEU A 25 19.44 1.42 36.51
C LEU A 25 18.85 2.47 37.46
N ASP A 26 18.34 2.06 38.62
CA ASP A 26 17.81 2.94 39.65
C ASP A 26 18.93 3.86 40.20
N ALA A 27 20.12 3.30 40.43
CA ALA A 27 21.27 4.09 40.84
C ALA A 27 21.69 5.11 39.77
N LEU A 28 21.61 4.74 38.49
CA LEU A 28 21.87 5.66 37.38
C LEU A 28 20.83 6.80 37.34
N ARG A 29 19.54 6.47 37.42
CA ARG A 29 18.44 7.45 37.45
C ARG A 29 18.57 8.40 38.61
N ALA A 30 18.81 7.89 39.82
CA ALA A 30 19.07 8.71 41.00
C ALA A 30 20.30 9.62 40.84
N GLY A 31 21.33 9.16 40.12
CA GLY A 31 22.51 9.97 39.79
C GLY A 31 22.19 11.19 38.93
N PHE A 32 21.21 11.09 38.02
CA PHE A 32 20.74 12.22 37.21
C PHE A 32 19.96 13.25 38.04
N SER A 33 19.17 12.82 39.03
CA SER A 33 18.41 13.74 39.89
C SER A 33 19.28 14.80 40.57
N ALA A 34 20.50 14.45 40.99
CA ALA A 34 21.45 15.39 41.59
C ALA A 34 21.99 16.44 40.58
N ILE A 35 22.07 16.08 39.30
CA ILE A 35 22.49 16.96 38.21
C ILE A 35 21.34 17.88 37.82
N TRP A 36 20.13 17.33 37.68
CA TRP A 36 18.89 18.05 37.32
C TRP A 36 18.40 19.05 38.36
N ALA A 37 18.94 18.98 39.57
CA ALA A 37 18.78 20.01 40.59
C ALA A 37 19.60 21.29 40.32
N ARG A 38 20.59 21.24 39.40
CA ARG A 38 21.54 22.33 39.12
C ARG A 38 21.57 22.79 37.67
N THR A 39 21.14 21.96 36.73
CA THR A 39 21.11 22.26 35.29
C THR A 39 19.99 21.45 34.63
N ASP A 40 19.41 21.92 33.53
CA ASP A 40 18.42 21.15 32.76
C ASP A 40 19.05 20.44 31.54
N GLU A 41 20.34 20.69 31.27
CA GLU A 41 21.12 20.02 30.23
C GLU A 41 22.47 19.53 30.74
N LEU A 42 22.92 18.39 30.22
CA LEU A 42 24.22 17.78 30.48
C LEU A 42 24.94 17.52 29.14
N PRO A 43 25.75 18.48 28.64
CA PRO A 43 26.55 18.29 27.44
C PRO A 43 27.80 17.46 27.75
N LEU A 44 27.98 16.34 27.06
CA LEU A 44 29.15 15.48 27.16
C LEU A 44 29.90 15.50 25.83
N THR A 45 31.18 15.83 25.86
CA THR A 45 32.05 15.79 24.68
C THR A 45 32.92 14.55 24.71
N PHE A 46 33.16 13.96 23.54
CA PHE A 46 33.89 12.71 23.38
C PHE A 46 35.17 12.93 22.57
N SER A 47 36.29 12.49 23.13
CA SER A 47 37.55 12.30 22.42
C SER A 47 37.84 10.81 22.29
N GLU A 48 38.96 10.45 21.66
CA GLU A 48 39.35 9.04 21.49
C GLU A 48 39.47 8.27 22.81
N THR A 49 39.81 8.95 23.90
CA THR A 49 40.11 8.33 25.19
C THR A 49 39.39 8.97 26.37
N GLU A 50 38.72 10.11 26.19
CA GLU A 50 38.13 10.87 27.30
C GLU A 50 36.70 11.30 27.01
N ILE A 51 35.91 11.39 28.09
CA ILE A 51 34.61 12.03 28.10
C ILE A 51 34.73 13.26 29.01
N CYS A 52 34.40 14.42 28.47
CA CYS A 52 34.47 15.68 29.19
C CYS A 52 33.07 16.26 29.41
N TRP A 53 32.88 16.90 30.56
CA TRP A 53 31.76 17.79 30.80
C TRP A 53 32.32 19.20 30.80
N PHE A 54 31.96 19.99 29.78
CA PHE A 54 32.68 21.20 29.41
C PHE A 54 34.18 20.91 29.22
N GLU A 55 35.06 21.54 30.01
CA GLU A 55 36.51 21.36 29.94
C GLU A 55 37.06 20.37 30.99
N GLN A 56 36.19 19.75 31.79
CA GLN A 56 36.59 18.85 32.87
C GLN A 56 36.42 17.39 32.42
N VAL A 57 37.50 16.61 32.53
CA VAL A 57 37.48 15.16 32.24
C VAL A 57 36.66 14.43 33.31
N VAL A 58 35.54 13.83 32.91
CA VAL A 58 34.63 13.08 33.81
C VAL A 58 34.80 11.56 33.68
N LEU A 59 35.42 11.09 32.61
CA LEU A 59 35.84 9.71 32.42
C LEU A 59 37.06 9.67 31.49
N SER A 60 38.10 8.92 31.87
CA SER A 60 39.28 8.68 31.04
C SER A 60 39.46 7.16 30.87
N GLU A 61 39.53 6.72 29.63
CA GLU A 61 39.64 5.33 29.19
C GLU A 61 40.82 5.23 28.20
N PRO A 62 42.01 4.83 28.67
CA PRO A 62 43.24 4.88 27.86
C PRO A 62 43.29 3.85 26.72
N SER A 63 42.40 2.85 26.73
CA SER A 63 42.35 1.78 25.73
C SER A 63 41.21 2.00 24.73
N LYS A 64 41.55 2.08 23.43
CA LYS A 64 40.59 2.12 22.31
C LYS A 64 39.98 0.73 22.03
N SER A 65 39.19 0.24 22.98
CA SER A 65 38.49 -1.05 22.88
C SER A 65 37.01 -0.84 22.54
N ALA A 66 36.33 -1.86 22.01
CA ALA A 66 34.88 -1.83 21.78
C ALA A 66 34.06 -1.66 23.08
N ASP A 67 34.67 -1.91 24.25
CA ASP A 67 34.06 -1.69 25.56
C ASP A 67 34.20 -0.24 26.06
N SER A 68 35.06 0.57 25.44
CA SER A 68 35.26 1.97 25.82
C SER A 68 34.16 2.84 25.24
N LEU A 69 33.47 3.57 26.13
CA LEU A 69 32.41 4.50 25.72
C LEU A 69 33.00 5.67 24.95
N SER A 70 34.13 6.25 25.37
CA SER A 70 34.76 7.38 24.65
C SER A 70 35.11 6.99 23.21
N TRP A 71 35.79 5.84 23.04
CA TRP A 71 36.13 5.34 21.72
C TRP A 71 34.89 5.04 20.87
N MET A 72 33.86 4.40 21.43
CA MET A 72 32.67 3.97 20.68
C MET A 72 31.88 5.15 20.08
N PHE A 73 31.73 6.24 20.82
CA PHE A 73 31.12 7.47 20.27
C PHE A 73 32.06 8.15 19.25
N PHE A 74 33.37 8.19 19.54
CA PHE A 74 34.33 8.88 18.68
C PHE A 74 34.54 8.20 17.33
N LYS A 75 34.65 6.86 17.28
CA LYS A 75 34.91 6.08 16.06
C LYS A 75 33.85 6.28 14.98
N ASP A 76 32.60 6.45 15.39
CA ASP A 76 31.42 6.56 14.50
C ASP A 76 31.02 8.04 14.33
N GLY A 77 31.96 8.97 14.58
CA GLY A 77 31.79 10.39 14.26
C GLY A 77 31.03 11.23 15.29
N VAL A 78 30.49 10.65 16.36
CA VAL A 78 29.79 11.42 17.41
C VAL A 78 30.81 12.15 18.29
N ARG A 79 30.61 13.46 18.49
CA ARG A 79 31.53 14.36 19.21
C ARG A 79 30.92 14.97 20.46
N GLU A 80 29.62 15.20 20.46
CA GLU A 80 28.88 15.69 21.63
C GLU A 80 27.56 14.93 21.77
N LEU A 81 27.19 14.60 23.01
CA LEU A 81 25.87 14.11 23.39
C LEU A 81 25.35 15.00 24.52
N LYS A 82 24.29 15.73 24.24
CA LYS A 82 23.59 16.59 25.19
C LYS A 82 22.34 15.88 25.67
N LEU A 83 22.33 15.54 26.95
CA LEU A 83 21.18 14.94 27.62
C LEU A 83 20.33 16.04 28.28
N LEU A 84 19.03 15.97 28.08
CA LEU A 84 18.05 16.89 28.66
C LEU A 84 17.34 16.23 29.85
N LYS A 85 16.89 17.06 30.79
CA LYS A 85 16.10 16.60 31.93
C LYS A 85 14.87 15.79 31.49
N GLY A 86 14.69 14.59 32.08
CA GLY A 86 13.66 13.62 31.69
C GLY A 86 14.18 12.46 30.84
N PHE A 87 15.42 12.56 30.35
CA PHE A 87 16.12 11.48 29.64
C PHE A 87 16.22 10.20 30.48
N GLU A 88 16.47 10.33 31.79
CA GLU A 88 16.67 9.23 32.73
C GLU A 88 15.44 8.32 32.84
N ASP A 89 14.24 8.86 32.61
CA ASP A 89 13.02 8.08 32.75
C ASP A 89 12.57 7.47 31.43
N LYS A 90 12.68 8.26 30.35
CA LYS A 90 12.07 7.96 29.05
C LYS A 90 13.01 7.25 28.10
N GLU A 91 14.30 7.56 28.12
CA GLU A 91 15.20 7.25 27.00
C GLU A 91 16.51 6.57 27.40
N VAL A 92 16.88 6.58 28.70
CA VAL A 92 18.14 5.97 29.16
C VAL A 92 18.28 4.49 28.79
N VAL A 93 17.19 3.72 28.85
CA VAL A 93 17.21 2.28 28.53
C VAL A 93 17.41 2.06 27.03
N ALA A 94 16.76 2.87 26.20
CA ALA A 94 16.91 2.83 24.75
C ALA A 94 18.35 3.17 24.34
N LEU A 95 18.96 4.20 24.94
CA LEU A 95 20.37 4.51 24.70
C LEU A 95 21.28 3.35 25.13
N LEU A 96 21.09 2.77 26.31
CA LEU A 96 21.89 1.61 26.75
C LEU A 96 21.76 0.41 25.80
N SER A 97 20.57 0.19 25.22
CA SER A 97 20.31 -0.86 24.23
C SER A 97 21.07 -0.61 22.92
N ILE A 98 21.05 0.63 22.42
CA ILE A 98 21.81 1.04 21.23
C ILE A 98 23.31 0.85 21.45
N LEU A 99 23.84 1.29 22.60
CA LEU A 99 25.26 1.12 22.94
C LEU A 99 25.69 -0.35 23.03
N GLN A 100 24.79 -1.24 23.43
CA GLN A 100 25.05 -2.67 23.44
C GLN A 100 25.05 -3.26 22.03
N ARG A 101 24.12 -2.84 21.17
CA ARG A 101 24.07 -3.24 19.75
C ARG A 101 25.32 -2.77 19.00
N ALA A 102 25.66 -1.49 19.11
CA ALA A 102 26.84 -0.89 18.47
C ALA A 102 28.16 -1.54 18.89
N ARG A 103 28.23 -2.10 20.10
CA ARG A 103 29.40 -2.88 20.57
C ARG A 103 29.54 -4.24 19.87
N LYS A 104 28.42 -4.87 19.54
CA LYS A 104 28.37 -6.17 18.87
C LYS A 104 28.34 -6.06 17.35
N ALA A 105 28.20 -4.84 16.83
CA ALA A 105 27.99 -4.58 15.42
C ALA A 105 29.19 -5.00 14.56
N SER A 106 28.90 -5.72 13.47
CA SER A 106 29.86 -6.00 12.40
C SER A 106 30.15 -4.73 11.57
N PRO A 107 31.30 -4.61 10.87
CA PRO A 107 31.55 -3.47 9.97
C PRO A 107 30.50 -3.25 8.87
N ASP A 108 29.68 -4.27 8.55
CA ASP A 108 28.60 -4.22 7.57
C ASP A 108 27.22 -3.88 8.19
N GLU A 109 27.13 -3.75 9.52
CA GLU A 109 25.90 -3.38 10.24
C GLU A 109 25.88 -1.87 10.55
N ASP A 110 24.69 -1.32 10.81
CA ASP A 110 24.50 0.12 11.06
C ASP A 110 25.45 0.63 12.14
N ASP A 111 26.14 1.73 11.87
CA ASP A 111 27.04 2.35 12.84
C ASP A 111 26.26 3.05 13.98
N LEU A 112 26.95 3.41 15.08
CA LEU A 112 26.29 4.03 16.22
C LEU A 112 25.54 5.32 15.83
N LEU A 113 26.08 6.10 14.89
CA LEU A 113 25.46 7.35 14.44
C LEU A 113 24.11 7.08 13.76
N THR A 114 24.04 6.07 12.89
CA THR A 114 22.83 5.64 12.21
C THR A 114 21.80 5.15 13.23
N MET A 115 22.19 4.31 14.19
CA MET A 115 21.28 3.82 15.23
C MET A 115 20.74 4.96 16.12
N LEU A 116 21.56 5.97 16.42
CA LEU A 116 21.10 7.16 17.15
C LEU A 116 20.12 8.00 16.34
N TRP A 117 20.28 8.04 15.02
CA TRP A 117 19.37 8.77 14.12
C TRP A 117 18.00 8.11 14.01
N GLU A 118 17.95 6.77 13.88
CA GLU A 118 16.70 6.02 13.83
C GLU A 118 15.89 6.09 15.14
N ALA A 119 16.59 6.22 16.27
CA ALA A 119 15.96 6.25 17.58
C ALA A 119 15.15 7.52 17.86
N ASP A 120 15.37 8.60 17.10
CA ASP A 120 14.64 9.89 17.16
C ASP A 120 14.37 10.38 18.60
N PHE A 121 15.45 10.50 19.38
CA PHE A 121 15.36 10.88 20.80
C PHE A 121 14.78 12.29 21.01
N ALA A 122 13.83 12.42 21.92
CA ALA A 122 13.24 13.69 22.32
C ALA A 122 14.05 14.39 23.44
N TYR A 123 14.76 13.62 24.28
CA TYR A 123 15.52 14.12 25.44
C TYR A 123 17.04 13.93 25.30
N ALA A 124 17.53 13.50 24.15
CA ALA A 124 18.95 13.47 23.82
C ALA A 124 19.21 14.11 22.45
N ARG A 125 20.23 14.97 22.39
CA ARG A 125 20.71 15.60 21.14
C ARG A 125 22.17 15.30 20.96
N TYR A 126 22.62 15.20 19.73
CA TYR A 126 24.03 14.91 19.47
C TYR A 126 24.58 15.72 18.31
N ARG A 127 25.88 15.92 18.37
CA ARG A 127 26.66 16.53 17.30
C ARG A 127 27.67 15.53 16.77
N TYR A 128 27.81 15.51 15.45
CA TYR A 128 28.68 14.56 14.77
C TYR A 128 29.53 15.22 13.70
N GLN A 129 30.59 14.52 13.30
CA GLN A 129 31.48 14.85 12.21
C GLN A 129 31.36 13.77 11.14
N ASP A 130 31.06 14.18 9.91
CA ASP A 130 30.98 13.27 8.76
C ASP A 130 32.38 12.73 8.43
N LEU A 131 32.52 11.40 8.41
CA LEU A 131 33.77 10.68 8.15
C LEU A 131 33.94 10.33 6.66
N GLY A 132 32.96 10.65 5.80
CA GLY A 132 32.90 10.26 4.38
C GLY A 132 33.31 11.33 3.36
N MET A 133 33.64 12.55 3.75
CA MET A 133 34.10 13.62 2.84
C MET A 133 35.32 14.36 3.38
N ASP A 134 36.22 14.75 2.47
CA ASP A 134 37.47 15.47 2.72
C ASP A 134 37.36 16.54 3.82
N ALA A 135 38.36 16.53 4.70
CA ALA A 135 38.41 17.26 5.96
C ALA A 135 38.11 18.78 5.84
N ALA A 136 36.84 19.17 6.03
CA ALA A 136 36.39 20.45 6.62
C ALA A 136 34.84 20.58 6.65
N ALA A 137 34.09 19.50 6.88
CA ALA A 137 32.63 19.61 7.03
C ALA A 137 32.25 20.17 8.43
N PRO A 138 31.35 21.16 8.51
CA PRO A 138 30.88 21.70 9.79
C PRO A 138 30.08 20.66 10.58
N ILE A 139 30.20 20.70 11.90
CA ILE A 139 29.48 19.82 12.83
C ILE A 139 27.97 20.05 12.67
N ALA A 140 27.22 18.98 12.37
CA ALA A 140 25.76 19.03 12.20
C ALA A 140 25.03 18.74 13.53
N ASP A 141 23.83 19.34 13.70
CA ASP A 141 23.01 19.26 14.91
C ASP A 141 21.70 18.51 14.65
N SER A 142 21.28 17.64 15.58
CA SER A 142 20.11 16.76 15.47
C SER A 142 18.78 17.46 15.87
N GLY A 143 18.59 18.73 15.49
CA GLY A 143 17.51 19.59 16.03
C GLY A 143 16.06 19.20 15.66
N PRO A 144 15.07 19.53 16.51
CA PRO A 144 13.67 19.10 16.36
C PRO A 144 12.91 19.82 15.25
N LYS A 145 12.01 19.10 14.55
CA LYS A 145 10.97 19.68 13.66
C LYS A 145 9.82 20.25 14.51
N ALA A 146 9.39 21.47 14.20
CA ALA A 146 8.49 22.27 15.03
C ALA A 146 7.01 21.79 15.09
N ASP A 147 6.53 21.74 16.34
CA ASP A 147 5.21 21.96 16.96
C ASP A 147 3.89 21.41 16.38
N VAL A 148 3.26 20.55 17.20
CA VAL A 148 1.84 20.70 17.58
C VAL A 148 1.73 20.59 19.10
N THR A 149 1.25 21.65 19.74
CA THR A 149 1.17 21.86 21.19
C THR A 149 0.03 21.06 21.84
N ARG A 150 0.36 20.24 22.85
CA ARG A 150 -0.56 19.44 23.68
C ARG A 150 -1.06 20.21 24.92
N GLU A 151 -1.42 21.47 24.76
CA GLU A 151 -2.10 22.27 25.80
C GLU A 151 -3.63 22.28 25.67
N GLN A 152 -4.21 21.38 24.87
CA GLN A 152 -5.68 21.25 24.69
C GLN A 152 -6.25 19.83 24.89
N VAL A 153 -5.55 18.97 25.62
CA VAL A 153 -6.19 17.79 26.23
C VAL A 153 -6.06 17.90 27.74
N GLU A 154 -6.58 19.01 28.25
CA GLU A 154 -6.89 19.19 29.66
C GLU A 154 -7.90 18.14 30.12
N GLN A 155 -7.69 17.67 31.36
CA GLN A 155 -8.75 17.51 32.37
C GLN A 155 -9.94 16.60 32.02
N VAL A 156 -9.76 15.31 32.32
CA VAL A 156 -10.85 14.46 32.85
C VAL A 156 -10.26 13.73 34.07
N THR A 157 -10.49 14.31 35.26
CA THR A 157 -10.99 13.65 36.50
C THR A 157 -10.49 12.22 36.81
N HIS A 158 -10.05 11.82 38.01
CA HIS A 158 -10.38 12.27 39.36
C HIS A 158 -9.39 11.69 40.38
N THR A 159 -9.35 12.34 41.53
CA THR A 159 -8.57 12.16 42.76
C THR A 159 -8.99 10.97 43.64
N ALA A 160 -8.02 10.48 44.42
CA ALA A 160 -8.08 9.91 45.78
C ALA A 160 -8.62 8.48 46.02
N VAL A 161 -7.75 7.61 46.55
CA VAL A 161 -8.03 6.77 47.75
C VAL A 161 -6.74 6.62 48.57
N THR A 162 -6.70 7.26 49.74
CA THR A 162 -5.93 6.83 50.92
C THR A 162 -6.73 5.76 51.63
N GLU A 163 -6.12 4.61 51.99
CA GLU A 163 -6.15 4.06 53.36
C GLU A 163 -5.46 2.68 53.50
N SER A 164 -4.70 2.60 54.60
CA SER A 164 -4.66 1.50 55.58
C SER A 164 -4.04 0.14 55.23
N GLN A 165 -2.88 -0.08 55.84
CA GLN A 165 -2.33 -1.39 56.16
C GLN A 165 -3.28 -2.17 57.09
N ALA A 166 -3.58 -3.41 56.75
CA ALA A 166 -3.88 -4.46 57.73
C ALA A 166 -3.36 -5.82 57.25
N SER A 167 -2.81 -6.53 58.22
CA SER A 167 -2.15 -7.84 58.24
C SER A 167 -2.73 -8.92 57.32
N GLY A 168 -1.84 -9.62 56.61
CA GLY A 168 -2.15 -10.90 55.95
C GLY A 168 -1.28 -11.26 54.74
N ILE A 169 -0.11 -10.65 54.56
CA ILE A 169 0.72 -10.89 53.37
C ILE A 169 1.62 -12.10 53.61
N VAL A 170 1.33 -13.19 52.91
CA VAL A 170 2.29 -14.26 52.61
C VAL A 170 3.51 -13.61 51.97
N ASN A 171 4.68 -13.80 52.56
CA ASN A 171 5.92 -13.28 52.02
C ASN A 171 6.24 -14.01 50.71
N LEU A 172 6.31 -13.25 49.62
CA LEU A 172 6.63 -13.78 48.28
C LEU A 172 8.05 -14.39 48.22
N SER A 173 8.87 -14.21 49.25
CA SER A 173 10.18 -14.85 49.42
C SER A 173 10.10 -16.33 49.81
N ASP A 174 8.93 -16.82 50.22
CA ASP A 174 8.74 -18.21 50.67
C ASP A 174 8.28 -19.14 49.53
N PHE A 175 8.02 -18.59 48.33
CA PHE A 175 7.83 -19.39 47.12
C PHE A 175 9.18 -19.56 46.42
N ASP A 176 9.77 -20.74 46.62
CA ASP A 176 10.87 -21.24 45.80
C ASP A 176 10.33 -21.52 44.39
N ALA A 177 10.15 -20.46 43.61
CA ALA A 177 9.78 -20.53 42.22
C ALA A 177 11.02 -20.95 41.44
N THR A 178 11.39 -22.23 41.48
CA THR A 178 12.45 -22.81 40.66
C THR A 178 11.93 -23.90 39.71
N LEU A 179 10.63 -23.93 39.42
CA LEU A 179 10.11 -24.81 38.37
C LEU A 179 9.14 -24.06 37.45
N TYR A 180 9.55 -23.98 36.18
CA TYR A 180 8.90 -23.37 35.01
C TYR A 180 9.07 -21.85 34.89
N PHE A 181 10.32 -21.41 34.70
CA PHE A 181 10.56 -20.15 34.02
C PHE A 181 10.59 -20.39 32.52
N LEU A 182 9.85 -19.55 31.81
CA LEU A 182 9.91 -19.47 30.36
C LEU A 182 11.31 -18.95 30.01
N ASP A 183 12.02 -19.64 29.12
CA ASP A 183 13.28 -19.14 28.61
C ASP A 183 13.07 -17.89 27.73
N ASP A 184 14.15 -17.18 27.40
CA ASP A 184 14.06 -15.94 26.63
C ASP A 184 13.36 -16.14 25.27
N ASN A 185 13.47 -17.33 24.65
CA ASN A 185 12.78 -17.64 23.41
C ASN A 185 11.29 -17.90 23.64
N GLU A 186 10.92 -18.54 24.75
CA GLU A 186 9.52 -18.75 25.14
C GLU A 186 8.84 -17.44 25.53
N ILE A 187 9.56 -16.52 26.20
CA ILE A 187 9.11 -15.17 26.51
C ILE A 187 8.91 -14.37 25.22
N GLU A 188 9.88 -14.41 24.31
CA GLU A 188 9.78 -13.73 23.01
C GLU A 188 8.66 -14.34 22.14
N TYR A 189 8.50 -15.66 22.17
CA TYR A 189 7.38 -16.36 21.54
C TYR A 189 6.04 -15.89 22.11
N LEU A 190 5.89 -15.85 23.44
CA LEU A 190 4.66 -15.40 24.09
C LEU A 190 4.38 -13.91 23.86
N HIS A 191 5.41 -13.05 23.87
CA HIS A 191 5.24 -11.65 23.47
C HIS A 191 4.84 -11.53 22.00
N GLY A 192 5.36 -12.38 21.13
CA GLY A 192 4.97 -12.49 19.73
C GLY A 192 3.55 -13.01 19.54
N GLU A 193 3.10 -13.97 20.35
CA GLU A 193 1.72 -14.49 20.34
C GLU A 193 0.74 -13.48 20.91
N ILE A 194 1.08 -12.81 22.01
CA ILE A 194 0.30 -11.70 22.59
C ILE A 194 0.21 -10.56 21.58
N SER A 195 1.33 -10.14 20.99
CA SER A 195 1.31 -9.09 19.97
C SER A 195 0.49 -9.50 18.74
N ARG A 196 0.53 -10.78 18.34
CA ARG A 196 -0.33 -11.32 17.29
C ARG A 196 -1.81 -11.34 17.69
N GLU A 197 -2.14 -11.71 18.92
CA GLU A 197 -3.50 -11.75 19.47
C GLU A 197 -4.10 -10.34 19.62
N TYR A 198 -3.31 -9.37 20.09
CA TYR A 198 -3.72 -7.97 20.19
C TYR A 198 -3.72 -7.25 18.82
N ALA A 199 -2.94 -7.73 17.85
CA ALA A 199 -3.03 -7.31 16.46
C ALA A 199 -4.17 -8.02 15.69
N ASP A 200 -4.69 -9.12 16.24
CA ASP A 200 -5.80 -9.88 15.67
C ASP A 200 -7.05 -9.00 15.75
N ASP A 201 -7.64 -8.67 14.60
CA ASP A 201 -8.80 -7.78 14.56
C ASP A 201 -10.05 -8.55 15.01
N LEU A 202 -10.26 -8.61 16.33
CA LEU A 202 -11.42 -9.23 16.96
C LEU A 202 -12.74 -8.70 16.41
N ARG A 203 -12.78 -7.46 15.90
CA ARG A 203 -13.98 -6.88 15.29
C ARG A 203 -14.36 -7.59 14.00
N SER A 204 -13.37 -8.01 13.20
CA SER A 204 -13.58 -8.80 11.98
C SER A 204 -14.16 -10.17 12.34
N ARG A 205 -13.61 -10.84 13.36
CA ARG A 205 -14.11 -12.15 13.83
C ARG A 205 -15.49 -12.05 14.45
N VAL A 206 -15.73 -11.09 15.33
CA VAL A 206 -17.05 -10.85 15.95
C VAL A 206 -18.09 -10.49 14.89
N SER A 207 -17.74 -9.63 13.93
CA SER A 207 -18.65 -9.29 12.83
C SER A 207 -18.95 -10.52 11.96
N SER A 208 -17.93 -11.29 11.57
CA SER A 208 -18.13 -12.55 10.84
C SER A 208 -19.02 -13.50 11.62
N THR A 209 -18.82 -13.61 12.94
CA THR A 209 -19.61 -14.50 13.81
C THR A 209 -21.05 -14.01 13.93
N LEU A 210 -21.29 -12.71 14.07
CA LEU A 210 -22.64 -12.13 14.07
C LEU A 210 -23.36 -12.35 12.74
N LEU A 211 -22.62 -12.26 11.62
CA LEU A 211 -23.11 -12.55 10.27
C LEU A 211 -23.41 -14.05 10.09
N ASP A 212 -22.55 -14.94 10.58
CA ASP A 212 -22.75 -16.39 10.57
C ASP A 212 -23.99 -16.77 11.43
N ILE A 213 -24.14 -16.15 12.60
CA ILE A 213 -25.31 -16.31 13.47
C ILE A 213 -26.57 -15.80 12.74
N PHE A 214 -26.51 -14.64 12.08
CA PHE A 214 -27.65 -14.12 11.30
C PHE A 214 -28.09 -15.11 10.21
N GLU A 215 -27.13 -15.72 9.50
CA GLU A 215 -27.40 -16.70 8.46
C GLU A 215 -28.08 -17.94 9.04
N GLN A 216 -27.53 -18.49 10.13
CA GLN A 216 -28.05 -19.69 10.78
C GLN A 216 -29.42 -19.50 11.45
N GLN A 217 -29.76 -18.28 11.88
CA GLN A 217 -31.00 -18.02 12.62
C GLN A 217 -32.21 -17.78 11.71
N GLY A 218 -33.16 -18.73 11.65
CA GLY A 218 -34.38 -18.60 10.84
C GLY A 218 -35.46 -17.66 11.41
N LYS A 219 -35.39 -17.30 12.70
CA LYS A 219 -36.42 -16.47 13.37
C LYS A 219 -36.30 -15.00 12.98
N GLY A 220 -37.41 -14.41 12.53
CA GLY A 220 -37.44 -13.04 12.01
C GLY A 220 -37.06 -11.96 13.01
N ASP A 221 -37.28 -12.23 14.31
CA ASP A 221 -37.11 -11.25 15.38
C ASP A 221 -35.64 -11.12 15.78
N ILE A 222 -34.94 -12.26 15.89
CA ILE A 222 -33.48 -12.34 16.12
C ILE A 222 -32.73 -11.73 14.94
N ARG A 223 -33.17 -12.01 13.71
CA ARG A 223 -32.60 -11.36 12.52
C ARG A 223 -32.82 -9.84 12.54
N ARG A 224 -33.94 -9.35 13.09
CA ARG A 224 -34.21 -7.91 13.17
C ARG A 224 -33.28 -7.21 14.15
N GLU A 225 -33.06 -7.79 15.33
CA GLU A 225 -32.07 -7.27 16.29
C GLU A 225 -30.65 -7.27 15.72
N ILE A 226 -30.27 -8.30 14.97
CA ILE A 226 -28.97 -8.34 14.30
C ILE A 226 -28.89 -7.31 13.15
N LEU A 227 -29.99 -7.05 12.44
CA LEU A 227 -30.07 -5.96 11.44
C LEU A 227 -30.00 -4.58 12.08
N GLU A 228 -30.54 -4.40 13.29
CA GLU A 228 -30.36 -3.17 14.08
C GLU A 228 -28.90 -3.03 14.53
N LEU A 229 -28.23 -4.13 14.89
CA LEU A 229 -26.78 -4.15 15.08
C LEU A 229 -26.01 -3.83 13.79
N MET A 230 -26.59 -3.94 12.59
CA MET A 230 -25.92 -3.56 11.34
C MET A 230 -25.82 -2.04 11.15
N GLU A 231 -26.39 -1.21 12.04
CA GLU A 231 -25.93 0.19 12.23
C GLU A 231 -24.43 0.23 12.60
N LEU A 232 -23.84 -0.86 13.11
CA LEU A 232 -22.38 -0.99 13.31
C LEU A 232 -21.60 -0.95 12.00
N PHE A 233 -22.21 -1.24 10.84
CA PHE A 233 -21.50 -1.07 9.58
C PHE A 233 -21.09 0.39 9.37
N ASP A 234 -21.87 1.35 9.86
CA ASP A 234 -21.54 2.77 9.81
C ASP A 234 -20.30 3.11 10.65
N GLN A 235 -20.01 2.31 11.67
CA GLN A 235 -18.83 2.43 12.52
C GLN A 235 -17.60 1.67 11.98
N LEU A 236 -17.72 0.98 10.83
CA LEU A 236 -16.59 0.25 10.28
C LEU A 236 -15.46 1.19 9.89
N ARG A 237 -14.26 0.87 10.36
CA ARG A 237 -13.03 1.55 9.96
C ARG A 237 -12.66 1.16 8.52
N PRO A 238 -11.85 1.98 7.82
CA PRO A 238 -11.44 1.73 6.43
C PRO A 238 -10.81 0.36 6.22
N ILE A 239 -10.05 -0.13 7.21
CA ILE A 239 -9.38 -1.44 7.16
C ILE A 239 -10.33 -2.63 7.01
N ALA A 240 -11.60 -2.45 7.38
CA ALA A 240 -12.62 -3.49 7.23
C ALA A 240 -13.11 -3.64 5.78
N LEU A 241 -12.74 -2.73 4.86
CA LEU A 241 -13.18 -2.75 3.47
C LEU A 241 -12.84 -4.06 2.77
N GLY A 242 -11.64 -4.60 3.00
CA GLY A 242 -11.24 -5.90 2.45
C GLY A 242 -12.12 -7.05 2.95
N THR A 243 -12.46 -7.05 4.24
CA THR A 243 -13.37 -8.03 4.83
C THR A 243 -14.77 -7.93 4.23
N VAL A 244 -15.30 -6.70 4.11
CA VAL A 244 -16.63 -6.46 3.52
C VAL A 244 -16.68 -6.96 2.08
N PHE A 245 -15.63 -6.73 1.28
CA PHE A 245 -15.53 -7.27 -0.08
C PHE A 245 -15.50 -8.80 -0.08
N SER A 246 -14.75 -9.43 0.83
CA SER A 246 -14.71 -10.89 0.95
C SER A 246 -16.09 -11.48 1.29
N TRP A 247 -16.87 -10.81 2.15
CA TRP A 247 -18.22 -11.24 2.49
C TRP A 247 -19.24 -11.03 1.36
N LEU A 248 -19.12 -9.94 0.58
CA LEU A 248 -20.02 -9.69 -0.55
C LEU A 248 -20.05 -10.84 -1.56
N THR A 249 -18.91 -11.49 -1.76
CA THR A 249 -18.82 -12.66 -2.64
C THR A 249 -19.44 -13.91 -2.00
N ARG A 250 -19.23 -14.11 -0.70
CA ARG A 250 -19.65 -15.35 -0.03
C ARG A 250 -21.14 -15.35 0.32
N MET A 251 -21.70 -14.17 0.57
CA MET A 251 -23.06 -14.06 1.09
C MET A 251 -24.10 -13.71 0.04
N HIS A 252 -25.13 -14.56 -0.02
CA HIS A 252 -26.21 -14.47 -1.00
C HIS A 252 -27.56 -14.13 -0.36
N ASN A 253 -27.58 -13.83 0.94
CA ASN A 253 -28.83 -13.52 1.63
C ASN A 253 -29.42 -12.20 1.09
N PRO A 254 -30.66 -12.22 0.54
CA PRO A 254 -31.24 -11.07 -0.13
C PRO A 254 -31.54 -9.88 0.79
N ARG A 255 -31.52 -10.08 2.12
CA ARG A 255 -31.72 -9.01 3.10
C ARG A 255 -30.42 -8.35 3.54
N VAL A 256 -29.33 -9.10 3.61
CA VAL A 256 -28.03 -8.59 4.11
C VAL A 256 -27.18 -8.05 2.99
N ARG A 257 -27.27 -8.64 1.79
CA ARG A 257 -26.50 -8.21 0.65
C ARG A 257 -26.63 -6.70 0.35
N PRO A 258 -27.84 -6.09 0.32
CA PRO A 258 -27.95 -4.65 0.10
C PRO A 258 -27.25 -3.81 1.17
N LEU A 259 -27.20 -4.29 2.41
CA LEU A 259 -26.54 -3.59 3.52
C LEU A 259 -25.02 -3.69 3.42
N LEU A 260 -24.49 -4.85 3.03
CA LEU A 260 -23.06 -5.00 2.72
C LEU A 260 -22.66 -4.17 1.49
N GLU A 261 -23.51 -4.11 0.47
CA GLU A 261 -23.26 -3.30 -0.73
C GLU A 261 -23.23 -1.81 -0.38
N ALA A 262 -24.14 -1.34 0.49
CA ALA A 262 -24.16 0.03 0.99
C ALA A 262 -22.92 0.35 1.85
N ALA A 263 -22.52 -0.57 2.74
CA ALA A 263 -21.32 -0.41 3.55
C ALA A 263 -20.05 -0.38 2.70
N ALA A 264 -19.93 -1.29 1.73
CA ALA A 264 -18.84 -1.34 0.76
C ALA A 264 -18.73 -0.03 -0.03
N GLU A 265 -19.85 0.48 -0.55
CA GLU A 265 -19.89 1.73 -1.31
C GLU A 265 -19.45 2.92 -0.45
N ARG A 266 -20.00 3.06 0.76
CA ARG A 266 -19.62 4.14 1.68
C ARG A 266 -18.14 4.06 2.05
N LEU A 267 -17.67 2.89 2.47
CA LEU A 267 -16.27 2.72 2.87
C LEU A 267 -15.31 2.97 1.71
N ALA A 268 -15.62 2.46 0.51
CA ALA A 268 -14.80 2.65 -0.68
C ALA A 268 -14.76 4.13 -1.11
N SER A 269 -15.90 4.82 -1.12
CA SER A 269 -15.99 6.24 -1.49
C SER A 269 -15.28 7.17 -0.51
N LEU A 270 -15.32 6.87 0.79
CA LEU A 270 -14.64 7.65 1.82
C LEU A 270 -13.13 7.33 1.93
N ASN A 271 -12.69 6.15 1.47
CA ASN A 271 -11.34 5.64 1.70
C ASN A 271 -10.66 5.16 0.42
N THR A 272 -10.50 6.11 -0.52
CA THR A 272 -9.87 5.87 -1.83
C THR A 272 -8.52 5.15 -1.72
N THR A 273 -7.67 5.50 -0.75
CA THR A 273 -6.34 4.87 -0.59
C THR A 273 -6.45 3.38 -0.30
N GLU A 274 -7.37 2.98 0.57
CA GLU A 274 -7.56 1.57 0.91
C GLU A 274 -8.20 0.80 -0.25
N LEU A 275 -9.18 1.40 -0.94
CA LEU A 275 -9.74 0.84 -2.17
C LEU A 275 -8.65 0.56 -3.21
N VAL A 276 -7.75 1.51 -3.46
CA VAL A 276 -6.65 1.38 -4.42
C VAL A 276 -5.65 0.29 -4.00
N ARG A 277 -5.40 0.13 -2.69
CA ARG A 277 -4.56 -0.94 -2.15
C ARG A 277 -5.19 -2.32 -2.41
N LEU A 278 -6.49 -2.45 -2.20
CA LEU A 278 -7.23 -3.71 -2.34
C LEU A 278 -7.36 -4.21 -3.79
N ILE A 279 -7.15 -3.36 -4.80
CA ILE A 279 -7.07 -3.78 -6.21
C ILE A 279 -5.96 -4.84 -6.43
N LEU A 280 -4.89 -4.76 -5.65
CA LEU A 280 -3.75 -5.68 -5.72
C LEU A 280 -3.75 -6.69 -4.56
N ALA A 281 -4.90 -6.92 -3.92
CA ALA A 281 -5.03 -7.90 -2.86
C ALA A 281 -4.74 -9.32 -3.38
N GLN A 282 -4.11 -10.15 -2.52
CA GLN A 282 -3.85 -11.56 -2.83
C GLN A 282 -5.14 -12.39 -2.92
N GLU A 283 -6.15 -12.02 -2.13
CA GLU A 283 -7.48 -12.62 -2.20
C GLU A 283 -8.18 -12.18 -3.49
N ARG A 284 -8.32 -13.10 -4.45
CA ARG A 284 -8.97 -12.87 -5.75
C ARG A 284 -10.29 -12.13 -5.64
N GLU A 285 -11.17 -12.60 -4.76
CA GLU A 285 -12.53 -12.06 -4.60
C GLU A 285 -12.52 -10.60 -4.12
N VAL A 286 -11.58 -10.27 -3.24
CA VAL A 286 -11.38 -8.91 -2.75
C VAL A 286 -10.86 -8.00 -3.87
N ALA A 287 -9.90 -8.48 -4.67
CA ALA A 287 -9.38 -7.74 -5.81
C ALA A 287 -10.46 -7.50 -6.88
N LEU A 288 -11.26 -8.51 -7.22
CA LEU A 288 -12.39 -8.39 -8.16
C LEU A 288 -13.37 -7.29 -7.72
N GLU A 289 -13.78 -7.30 -6.45
CA GLU A 289 -14.71 -6.31 -5.93
C GLU A 289 -14.09 -4.91 -5.85
N ALA A 290 -12.81 -4.80 -5.47
CA ALA A 290 -12.08 -3.54 -5.47
C ALA A 290 -11.99 -2.93 -6.88
N ILE A 291 -11.73 -3.73 -7.91
CA ILE A 291 -11.69 -3.26 -9.30
C ILE A 291 -13.08 -2.77 -9.75
N ARG A 292 -14.15 -3.54 -9.47
CA ARG A 292 -15.54 -3.14 -9.79
C ARG A 292 -15.90 -1.80 -9.15
N ARG A 293 -15.61 -1.64 -7.87
CA ARG A 293 -15.89 -0.42 -7.10
C ARG A 293 -15.10 0.76 -7.64
N ALA A 294 -13.81 0.58 -7.93
CA ALA A 294 -12.97 1.64 -8.50
C ALA A 294 -13.50 2.14 -9.86
N GLY A 295 -14.05 1.25 -10.69
CA GLY A 295 -14.75 1.59 -11.93
C GLY A 295 -16.02 2.42 -11.67
N SER A 296 -16.93 1.87 -10.86
CA SER A 296 -18.23 2.48 -10.52
C SER A 296 -18.07 3.88 -9.89
N LEU A 297 -17.13 4.00 -8.95
CA LEU A 297 -16.77 5.26 -8.28
C LEU A 297 -15.93 6.20 -9.16
N LYS A 298 -15.54 5.75 -10.36
CA LYS A 298 -14.72 6.48 -11.34
C LYS A 298 -13.41 7.01 -10.74
N THR A 299 -12.75 6.20 -9.92
CA THR A 299 -11.60 6.58 -9.10
C THR A 299 -10.30 6.74 -9.93
N PRO A 300 -9.79 7.96 -10.21
CA PRO A 300 -8.61 8.13 -11.05
C PRO A 300 -7.32 7.63 -10.38
N ALA A 301 -7.27 7.63 -9.04
CA ALA A 301 -6.14 7.11 -8.27
C ALA A 301 -5.92 5.60 -8.48
N ALA A 302 -6.93 4.87 -8.95
CA ALA A 302 -6.84 3.44 -9.23
C ALA A 302 -6.09 3.11 -10.53
N VAL A 303 -5.89 4.09 -11.43
CA VAL A 303 -5.37 3.85 -12.79
C VAL A 303 -4.04 3.11 -12.79
N GLN A 304 -3.12 3.45 -11.88
CA GLN A 304 -1.82 2.76 -11.82
C GLN A 304 -1.95 1.30 -11.37
N SER A 305 -2.78 1.02 -10.36
CA SER A 305 -3.05 -0.34 -9.90
C SER A 305 -3.77 -1.17 -10.97
N LEU A 306 -4.76 -0.59 -11.65
CA LEU A 306 -5.46 -1.24 -12.77
C LEU A 306 -4.54 -1.52 -13.96
N SER A 307 -3.59 -0.63 -14.25
CA SER A 307 -2.56 -0.85 -15.28
C SER A 307 -1.65 -2.04 -14.94
N LYS A 308 -1.33 -2.24 -13.65
CA LYS A 308 -0.60 -3.44 -13.19
C LYS A 308 -1.43 -4.71 -13.36
N ILE A 309 -2.73 -4.67 -13.04
CA ILE A 309 -3.64 -5.80 -13.29
C ILE A 309 -3.70 -6.16 -14.78
N LEU A 310 -3.79 -5.14 -15.65
CA LEU A 310 -3.78 -5.32 -17.12
C LEU A 310 -2.44 -5.88 -17.65
N ALA A 311 -1.37 -5.87 -16.85
CA ALA A 311 -0.10 -6.51 -17.14
C ALA A 311 0.03 -7.94 -16.59
N GLY A 312 -0.93 -8.40 -15.79
CA GLY A 312 -0.91 -9.69 -15.12
C GLY A 312 -1.31 -10.86 -16.01
N SER A 313 -1.15 -12.08 -15.49
CA SER A 313 -1.48 -13.32 -16.21
C SER A 313 -2.97 -13.66 -16.22
N ASP A 314 -3.74 -13.14 -15.27
CA ASP A 314 -5.15 -13.51 -15.09
C ASP A 314 -6.09 -12.81 -16.07
N VAL A 315 -6.66 -13.57 -17.00
CA VAL A 315 -7.50 -13.05 -18.09
C VAL A 315 -8.75 -12.33 -17.55
N GLU A 316 -9.43 -12.90 -16.57
CA GLU A 316 -10.68 -12.33 -16.04
C GLU A 316 -10.41 -11.01 -15.32
N LEU A 317 -9.32 -10.92 -14.54
CA LEU A 317 -8.90 -9.67 -13.91
C LEU A 317 -8.49 -8.62 -14.96
N ARG A 318 -7.82 -9.02 -16.06
CA ARG A 318 -7.51 -8.10 -17.16
C ARG A 318 -8.77 -7.55 -17.82
N GLN A 319 -9.74 -8.39 -18.13
CA GLN A 319 -11.04 -7.96 -18.70
C GLN A 319 -11.76 -6.99 -17.75
N LEU A 320 -11.76 -7.29 -16.45
CA LEU A 320 -12.39 -6.42 -15.47
C LEU A 320 -11.64 -5.08 -15.33
N ALA A 321 -10.32 -5.08 -15.38
CA ALA A 321 -9.52 -3.86 -15.39
C ALA A 321 -9.81 -3.01 -16.64
N VAL A 322 -10.03 -3.63 -17.81
CA VAL A 322 -10.50 -2.92 -19.01
C VAL A 322 -11.85 -2.24 -18.75
N SER A 323 -12.82 -2.95 -18.16
CA SER A 323 -14.13 -2.35 -17.81
C SER A 323 -13.96 -1.16 -16.86
N ALA A 324 -13.21 -1.33 -15.78
CA ALA A 324 -12.99 -0.30 -14.77
C ALA A 324 -12.27 0.94 -15.35
N LEU A 325 -11.20 0.75 -16.13
CA LEU A 325 -10.51 1.85 -16.81
C LEU A 325 -11.44 2.58 -17.80
N THR A 326 -12.30 1.82 -18.48
CA THR A 326 -13.30 2.38 -19.39
C THR A 326 -14.29 3.24 -18.63
N GLU A 327 -14.81 2.79 -17.49
CA GLU A 327 -15.76 3.51 -16.63
C GLU A 327 -15.16 4.79 -16.05
N ILE A 328 -13.92 4.71 -15.53
CA ILE A 328 -13.14 5.86 -15.04
C ILE A 328 -13.00 6.91 -16.14
N GLY A 329 -12.57 6.51 -17.34
CA GLY A 329 -12.58 7.35 -18.54
C GLY A 329 -11.71 8.61 -18.48
N SER A 330 -10.85 8.78 -17.48
CA SER A 330 -9.88 9.86 -17.42
C SER A 330 -8.83 9.72 -18.54
N PRO A 331 -8.14 10.79 -18.96
CA PRO A 331 -7.09 10.70 -19.98
C PRO A 331 -6.01 9.67 -19.65
N SER A 332 -5.61 9.58 -18.37
CA SER A 332 -4.66 8.57 -17.90
C SER A 332 -5.22 7.15 -17.92
N ALA A 333 -6.52 6.96 -17.64
CA ALA A 333 -7.16 5.65 -17.73
C ALA A 333 -7.21 5.15 -19.18
N LEU A 334 -7.58 6.03 -20.13
CA LEU A 334 -7.61 5.71 -21.56
C LEU A 334 -6.21 5.41 -22.10
N GLN A 335 -5.19 6.18 -21.67
CA GLN A 335 -3.81 5.90 -22.02
C GLN A 335 -3.35 4.53 -21.47
N ALA A 336 -3.66 4.22 -20.22
CA ALA A 336 -3.32 2.93 -19.61
C ALA A 336 -4.00 1.75 -20.34
N LEU A 337 -5.21 1.95 -20.86
CA LEU A 337 -5.98 0.95 -21.60
C LEU A 337 -5.37 0.61 -22.97
N GLU A 338 -4.50 1.45 -23.53
CA GLU A 338 -3.98 1.27 -24.90
C GLU A 338 -3.28 -0.08 -25.11
N ARG A 339 -2.62 -0.59 -24.06
CA ARG A 339 -1.98 -1.91 -24.09
C ARG A 339 -2.96 -3.06 -24.35
N GLY A 340 -4.23 -2.87 -23.99
CA GLY A 340 -5.27 -3.89 -24.14
C GLY A 340 -5.56 -4.22 -25.61
N VAL A 341 -5.24 -3.33 -26.55
CA VAL A 341 -5.40 -3.54 -28.01
C VAL A 341 -4.52 -4.70 -28.51
N GLU A 342 -3.40 -4.94 -27.84
CA GLU A 342 -2.40 -5.96 -28.19
C GLU A 342 -2.34 -7.09 -27.16
N ASP A 343 -3.38 -7.25 -26.33
CA ASP A 343 -3.42 -8.31 -25.31
C ASP A 343 -3.37 -9.70 -25.95
N SER A 344 -2.74 -10.65 -25.26
CA SER A 344 -2.73 -12.06 -25.67
C SER A 344 -4.14 -12.67 -25.77
N ASP A 345 -5.07 -12.23 -24.92
CA ASP A 345 -6.44 -12.71 -24.89
C ASP A 345 -7.35 -11.91 -25.83
N ARG A 346 -8.12 -12.64 -26.64
CA ARG A 346 -9.02 -12.05 -27.65
C ARG A 346 -10.09 -11.15 -27.04
N GLU A 347 -10.70 -11.58 -25.93
CA GLU A 347 -11.82 -10.84 -25.34
C GLU A 347 -11.35 -9.56 -24.67
N VAL A 348 -10.14 -9.54 -24.12
CA VAL A 348 -9.47 -8.30 -23.67
C VAL A 348 -9.27 -7.32 -24.84
N ARG A 349 -8.76 -7.80 -25.98
CA ARG A 349 -8.57 -6.96 -27.19
C ARG A 349 -9.89 -6.36 -27.68
N ILE A 350 -10.93 -7.18 -27.81
CA ILE A 350 -12.26 -6.73 -28.23
C ILE A 350 -12.80 -5.68 -27.25
N SER A 351 -12.69 -5.92 -25.95
CA SER A 351 -13.19 -5.02 -24.91
C SER A 351 -12.47 -3.67 -24.94
N ALA A 352 -11.14 -3.67 -25.06
CA ALA A 352 -10.35 -2.44 -25.13
C ALA A 352 -10.70 -1.59 -26.36
N VAL A 353 -10.84 -2.23 -27.52
CA VAL A 353 -11.15 -1.53 -28.77
C VAL A 353 -12.58 -0.97 -28.78
N ARG A 354 -13.55 -1.70 -28.23
CA ARG A 354 -14.93 -1.20 -28.02
C ARG A 354 -14.97 -0.03 -27.04
N ALA A 355 -14.17 -0.07 -25.97
CA ALA A 355 -14.04 1.03 -25.03
C ALA A 355 -13.54 2.30 -25.71
N PHE A 356 -12.49 2.21 -26.54
CA PHE A 356 -12.00 3.37 -27.29
C PHE A 356 -12.99 3.92 -28.30
N THR A 357 -13.75 3.05 -28.95
CA THR A 357 -14.82 3.45 -29.88
C THR A 357 -15.91 4.24 -29.15
N THR A 358 -16.36 3.71 -28.01
CA THR A 358 -17.39 4.35 -27.16
C THR A 358 -16.90 5.70 -26.60
N ARG A 359 -15.63 5.76 -26.20
CA ARG A 359 -15.00 6.97 -25.66
C ARG A 359 -14.46 7.93 -26.73
N GLN A 360 -14.57 7.57 -28.02
CA GLN A 360 -14.03 8.30 -29.17
C GLN A 360 -12.56 8.73 -28.99
N TYR A 361 -11.74 7.89 -28.36
CA TYR A 361 -10.37 8.21 -28.00
C TYR A 361 -9.42 8.03 -29.19
N LYS A 362 -9.19 9.09 -29.96
CA LYS A 362 -8.42 9.04 -31.21
C LYS A 362 -6.92 8.75 -31.05
N LEU A 363 -6.34 8.94 -29.87
CA LEU A 363 -4.90 8.73 -29.66
C LEU A 363 -4.49 7.26 -29.80
N VAL A 364 -5.42 6.31 -29.64
CA VAL A 364 -5.17 4.87 -29.88
C VAL A 364 -5.08 4.51 -31.37
N LEU A 365 -5.44 5.42 -32.28
CA LEU A 365 -5.55 5.14 -33.71
C LEU A 365 -4.29 4.51 -34.31
N PRO A 366 -3.04 4.92 -33.98
CA PRO A 366 -1.84 4.25 -34.51
C PRO A 366 -1.76 2.76 -34.16
N ARG A 367 -2.23 2.34 -32.97
CA ARG A 367 -2.25 0.93 -32.57
C ARG A 367 -3.35 0.15 -33.30
N VAL A 368 -4.55 0.74 -33.39
CA VAL A 368 -5.67 0.14 -34.14
C VAL A 368 -5.31 0.01 -35.63
N ASP A 369 -4.66 1.01 -36.20
CA ASP A 369 -4.17 1.02 -37.59
C ASP A 369 -3.17 -0.13 -37.84
N ALA A 370 -2.20 -0.30 -36.93
CA ALA A 370 -1.21 -1.37 -37.01
C ALA A 370 -1.86 -2.76 -36.99
N VAL A 371 -2.88 -2.99 -36.16
CA VAL A 371 -3.60 -4.27 -36.10
C VAL A 371 -4.45 -4.48 -37.37
N VAL A 372 -5.22 -3.48 -37.77
CA VAL A 372 -6.15 -3.56 -38.91
C VAL A 372 -5.41 -3.74 -40.25
N LYS A 373 -4.21 -3.17 -40.39
CA LYS A 373 -3.35 -3.34 -41.57
C LYS A 373 -2.44 -4.56 -41.47
N GLY A 374 -2.27 -5.09 -40.26
CA GLY A 374 -1.42 -6.23 -39.95
C GLY A 374 -1.96 -7.57 -40.49
N LYS A 375 -1.16 -8.62 -40.33
CA LYS A 375 -1.55 -9.99 -40.71
C LYS A 375 -2.45 -10.64 -39.66
N THR A 376 -2.28 -10.28 -38.39
CA THR A 376 -2.98 -10.86 -37.24
C THR A 376 -4.50 -10.79 -37.38
N ILE A 377 -5.04 -9.66 -37.85
CA ILE A 377 -6.49 -9.51 -38.01
C ILE A 377 -7.07 -10.37 -39.13
N ARG A 378 -6.25 -10.84 -40.09
CA ARG A 378 -6.73 -11.70 -41.19
C ARG A 378 -7.09 -13.09 -40.68
N GLU A 379 -6.34 -13.58 -39.69
CA GLU A 379 -6.51 -14.88 -39.05
C GLU A 379 -7.45 -14.84 -37.84
N ALA A 380 -7.88 -13.64 -37.42
CA ALA A 380 -8.77 -13.44 -36.28
C ALA A 380 -10.20 -13.94 -36.54
N ASP A 381 -10.95 -14.18 -35.46
CA ASP A 381 -12.38 -14.47 -35.52
C ASP A 381 -13.18 -13.29 -36.09
N LEU A 382 -14.31 -13.57 -36.73
CA LEU A 382 -15.19 -12.56 -37.31
C LEU A 382 -15.59 -11.47 -36.30
N THR A 383 -15.86 -11.83 -35.05
CA THR A 383 -16.24 -10.86 -34.01
C THR A 383 -15.12 -9.87 -33.71
N GLU A 384 -13.88 -10.36 -33.70
CA GLU A 384 -12.69 -9.54 -33.50
C GLU A 384 -12.43 -8.64 -34.70
N LYS A 385 -12.50 -9.19 -35.93
CA LYS A 385 -12.44 -8.41 -37.18
C LYS A 385 -13.45 -7.28 -37.16
N MET A 386 -14.71 -7.56 -36.82
CA MET A 386 -15.77 -6.55 -36.75
C MET A 386 -15.44 -5.46 -35.73
N ALA A 387 -15.01 -5.81 -34.52
CA ALA A 387 -14.69 -4.84 -33.47
C ALA A 387 -13.56 -3.89 -33.89
N PHE A 388 -12.48 -4.42 -34.48
CA PHE A 388 -11.34 -3.62 -34.94
C PHE A 388 -11.67 -2.74 -36.14
N PHE A 389 -12.40 -3.25 -37.12
CA PHE A 389 -12.80 -2.45 -38.30
C PHE A 389 -13.82 -1.38 -37.93
N GLU A 390 -14.76 -1.68 -37.03
CA GLU A 390 -15.71 -0.70 -36.50
C GLU A 390 -14.97 0.44 -35.77
N ALA A 391 -14.05 0.09 -34.86
CA ALA A 391 -13.23 1.08 -34.18
C ALA A 391 -12.38 1.90 -35.15
N PHE A 392 -11.77 1.25 -36.14
CA PHE A 392 -11.00 1.95 -37.17
C PHE A 392 -11.88 2.96 -37.91
N GLY A 393 -13.04 2.55 -38.42
CA GLY A 393 -13.98 3.44 -39.11
C GLY A 393 -14.41 4.64 -38.25
N THR A 394 -14.80 4.39 -37.00
CA THR A 394 -15.22 5.44 -36.06
C THR A 394 -14.08 6.40 -35.70
N LEU A 395 -12.86 5.89 -35.46
CA LEU A 395 -11.73 6.69 -34.96
C LEU A 395 -10.97 7.41 -36.08
N SER A 396 -10.81 6.78 -37.26
CA SER A 396 -10.08 7.35 -38.40
C SER A 396 -10.88 8.43 -39.13
N GLY A 397 -12.21 8.35 -39.11
CA GLY A 397 -13.08 9.17 -39.95
C GLY A 397 -12.69 9.08 -41.43
N GLU A 398 -12.74 10.21 -42.15
CA GLU A 398 -12.42 10.25 -43.58
C GLU A 398 -11.00 9.77 -43.93
N GLY A 399 -10.04 9.89 -43.00
CA GLY A 399 -8.65 9.45 -43.22
C GLY A 399 -8.51 7.94 -43.47
N GLY A 400 -9.47 7.13 -43.01
CA GLY A 400 -9.46 5.68 -43.22
C GLY A 400 -10.09 5.22 -44.54
N VAL A 401 -10.80 6.11 -45.26
CA VAL A 401 -11.63 5.72 -46.42
C VAL A 401 -10.81 5.09 -47.54
N GLU A 402 -9.61 5.59 -47.81
CA GLU A 402 -8.76 5.05 -48.89
C GLU A 402 -8.27 3.63 -48.58
N TYR A 403 -7.89 3.39 -47.33
CA TYR A 403 -7.51 2.05 -46.89
C TYR A 403 -8.71 1.09 -46.99
N LEU A 404 -9.88 1.51 -46.50
CA LEU A 404 -11.09 0.67 -46.55
C LEU A 404 -11.57 0.42 -47.99
N ASP A 405 -11.40 1.37 -48.92
CA ASP A 405 -11.64 1.15 -50.36
C ASP A 405 -10.70 0.08 -50.91
N SER A 406 -9.41 0.12 -50.54
CA SER A 406 -8.43 -0.88 -50.95
C SER A 406 -8.78 -2.29 -50.45
N VAL A 407 -9.34 -2.41 -49.25
CA VAL A 407 -9.79 -3.70 -48.69
C VAL A 407 -11.08 -4.16 -49.38
N LEU A 408 -12.09 -3.30 -49.52
CA LEU A 408 -13.41 -3.67 -50.07
C LEU A 408 -13.38 -3.92 -51.59
N ASN A 409 -12.76 -3.01 -52.34
CA ASN A 409 -12.79 -2.95 -53.81
C ASN A 409 -11.45 -3.30 -54.46
N GLY A 410 -10.34 -3.19 -53.73
CA GLY A 410 -9.00 -3.40 -54.29
C GLY A 410 -8.74 -4.82 -54.76
N LYS A 411 -7.70 -4.93 -55.59
CA LYS A 411 -7.12 -6.19 -56.06
C LYS A 411 -5.67 -6.25 -55.58
N GLY A 412 -5.32 -7.31 -54.86
CA GLY A 412 -3.97 -7.54 -54.35
C GLY A 412 -2.98 -7.94 -55.46
N PHE A 413 -1.76 -8.33 -55.05
CA PHE A 413 -0.59 -8.55 -55.90
C PHE A 413 -0.71 -9.61 -57.01
N LEU A 414 -1.80 -10.40 -57.04
CA LEU A 414 -2.08 -11.38 -58.12
C LEU A 414 -3.50 -11.23 -58.68
N GLY A 415 -4.11 -10.04 -58.54
CA GLY A 415 -5.51 -9.82 -58.91
C GLY A 415 -6.54 -10.44 -57.96
N ARG A 416 -6.07 -11.12 -56.89
CA ARG A 416 -6.92 -11.71 -55.84
C ARG A 416 -7.44 -10.60 -54.91
N ARG A 417 -8.72 -10.69 -54.56
CA ARG A 417 -9.35 -9.78 -53.60
C ARG A 417 -9.12 -10.32 -52.19
N GLU A 418 -9.26 -9.43 -51.20
CA GLU A 418 -9.31 -9.84 -49.79
C GLU A 418 -10.50 -10.78 -49.54
N ASP A 419 -10.42 -11.52 -48.44
CA ASP A 419 -11.47 -12.47 -48.04
C ASP A 419 -12.83 -11.76 -47.81
N SER A 420 -13.92 -12.47 -48.06
CA SER A 420 -15.29 -11.93 -47.95
C SER A 420 -15.59 -11.36 -46.57
N GLU A 421 -15.05 -11.92 -45.49
CA GLU A 421 -15.24 -11.39 -44.13
C GLU A 421 -14.58 -10.02 -43.94
N LEU A 422 -13.32 -9.87 -44.38
CA LEU A 422 -12.59 -8.60 -44.27
C LEU A 422 -13.23 -7.53 -45.14
N ARG A 423 -13.70 -7.91 -46.33
CA ARG A 423 -14.45 -7.02 -47.22
C ARG A 423 -15.76 -6.57 -46.61
N ALA A 424 -16.51 -7.47 -45.96
CA ALA A 424 -17.72 -7.12 -45.22
C ALA A 424 -17.43 -6.19 -44.03
N CYS A 425 -16.35 -6.45 -43.27
CA CYS A 425 -15.91 -5.59 -42.17
C CYS A 425 -15.53 -4.18 -42.67
N ALA A 426 -14.83 -4.09 -43.81
CA ALA A 426 -14.50 -2.81 -44.43
C ALA A 426 -15.75 -2.03 -44.86
N ALA A 427 -16.77 -2.72 -45.40
CA ALA A 427 -18.05 -2.08 -45.73
C ALA A 427 -18.77 -1.53 -44.48
N ILE A 428 -18.76 -2.28 -43.37
CA ILE A 428 -19.34 -1.82 -42.09
C ILE A 428 -18.58 -0.58 -41.57
N ALA A 429 -17.24 -0.62 -41.59
CA ALA A 429 -16.40 0.50 -41.19
C ALA A 429 -16.65 1.77 -42.03
N LEU A 430 -16.78 1.63 -43.35
CA LEU A 430 -17.14 2.73 -44.25
C LEU A 430 -18.52 3.31 -43.92
N GLY A 431 -19.48 2.45 -43.56
CA GLY A 431 -20.79 2.91 -43.08
C GLY A 431 -20.69 3.68 -41.76
N ARG A 432 -19.83 3.26 -40.82
CA ARG A 432 -19.57 3.99 -39.56
C ARG A 432 -18.95 5.37 -39.80
N ILE A 433 -18.11 5.54 -40.83
CA ILE A 433 -17.57 6.85 -41.22
C ILE A 433 -18.68 7.80 -41.71
N SER A 434 -19.69 7.27 -42.41
CA SER A 434 -20.88 8.02 -42.84
C SER A 434 -20.56 9.31 -43.63
N SER A 435 -19.46 9.33 -44.40
CA SER A 435 -19.09 10.49 -45.23
C SER A 435 -19.46 10.31 -46.72
N PRO A 436 -19.54 11.40 -47.51
CA PRO A 436 -19.80 11.30 -48.94
C PRO A 436 -18.78 10.43 -49.68
N LYS A 437 -17.49 10.54 -49.33
CA LYS A 437 -16.41 9.72 -49.91
C LYS A 437 -16.61 8.23 -49.57
N ALA A 438 -16.96 7.92 -48.32
CA ALA A 438 -17.24 6.55 -47.90
C ALA A 438 -18.48 5.96 -48.61
N THR A 439 -19.52 6.77 -48.79
CA THR A 439 -20.74 6.39 -49.52
C THR A 439 -20.45 6.05 -50.99
N GLU A 440 -19.58 6.83 -51.63
CA GLU A 440 -19.17 6.57 -53.02
C GLU A 440 -18.40 5.25 -53.14
N VAL A 441 -17.48 4.98 -52.21
CA VAL A 441 -16.74 3.71 -52.14
C VAL A 441 -17.69 2.51 -51.98
N LEU A 442 -18.72 2.63 -51.13
CA LEU A 442 -19.73 1.59 -50.95
C LEU A 442 -20.56 1.35 -52.22
N ARG A 443 -20.93 2.41 -52.96
CA ARG A 443 -21.72 2.29 -54.20
C ARG A 443 -21.01 1.49 -55.29
N LYS A 444 -19.67 1.58 -55.38
CA LYS A 444 -18.86 0.76 -56.31
C LYS A 444 -19.08 -0.75 -56.13
N SER A 445 -19.42 -1.19 -54.91
CA SER A 445 -19.65 -2.60 -54.54
C SER A 445 -21.14 -2.96 -54.34
N SER A 446 -22.08 -2.10 -54.74
CA SER A 446 -23.53 -2.36 -54.57
C SER A 446 -24.04 -3.61 -55.30
N SER A 447 -23.35 -4.03 -56.36
CA SER A 447 -23.64 -5.22 -57.17
C SER A 447 -22.68 -6.40 -56.91
N GLU A 448 -22.05 -6.45 -55.72
CA GLU A 448 -21.08 -7.49 -55.38
C GLU A 448 -21.66 -8.91 -55.49
N LYS A 449 -20.88 -9.86 -56.05
CA LYS A 449 -21.35 -11.23 -56.26
C LYS A 449 -21.46 -12.01 -54.96
N ASP A 450 -20.56 -11.75 -54.02
CA ASP A 450 -20.60 -12.33 -52.69
C ASP A 450 -21.79 -11.79 -51.87
N VAL A 451 -22.60 -12.69 -51.31
CA VAL A 451 -23.82 -12.34 -50.58
C VAL A 451 -23.52 -11.64 -49.26
N VAL A 452 -22.47 -12.05 -48.54
CA VAL A 452 -22.09 -11.48 -47.24
C VAL A 452 -21.64 -10.04 -47.44
N VAL A 453 -20.76 -9.80 -48.42
CA VAL A 453 -20.27 -8.46 -48.74
C VAL A 453 -21.39 -7.57 -49.25
N ARG A 454 -22.25 -8.06 -50.15
CA ARG A 454 -23.41 -7.30 -50.67
C ARG A 454 -24.36 -6.89 -49.54
N ASN A 455 -24.66 -7.80 -48.61
CA ASN A 455 -25.52 -7.51 -47.47
C ASN A 455 -24.89 -6.46 -46.55
N ALA A 456 -23.58 -6.55 -46.28
CA ALA A 456 -22.86 -5.55 -45.47
C ALA A 456 -22.87 -4.16 -46.14
N VAL A 457 -22.59 -4.08 -47.44
CA VAL A 457 -22.66 -2.83 -48.22
C VAL A 457 -24.06 -2.22 -48.20
N ASN A 458 -25.09 -3.04 -48.46
CA ASN A 458 -26.48 -2.58 -48.43
C ASN A 458 -26.95 -2.15 -47.03
N ARG A 459 -26.44 -2.77 -45.96
CA ARG A 459 -26.70 -2.35 -44.58
C ARG A 459 -26.02 -1.02 -44.29
N ALA A 460 -24.76 -0.86 -44.71
CA ALA A 460 -23.99 0.38 -44.54
C ALA A 460 -24.62 1.56 -45.29
N LEU A 461 -25.05 1.38 -46.54
CA LEU A 461 -25.72 2.42 -47.32
C LEU A 461 -27.09 2.85 -46.76
N ARG A 462 -27.78 1.95 -46.04
CA ARG A 462 -29.06 2.24 -45.39
C ARG A 462 -28.91 2.97 -44.04
N GLY A 463 -27.69 3.12 -43.53
CA GLY A 463 -27.45 3.66 -42.19
C GLY A 463 -27.90 2.75 -41.05
N ALA A 464 -28.26 1.49 -41.33
CA ALA A 464 -28.79 0.53 -40.35
C ALA A 464 -27.67 -0.22 -39.61
N ILE A 465 -26.61 0.48 -39.21
CA ILE A 465 -25.53 -0.09 -38.41
C ILE A 465 -25.82 0.23 -36.94
N THR A 466 -26.80 -0.45 -36.36
CA THR A 466 -26.95 -0.56 -34.91
C THR A 466 -26.22 -1.77 -34.39
#